data_AF-A0A426XLU6-F1
#
_entry.id   AF-A0A426XLU6-F1
#
_cell.length_a   1.000
_cell.length_b   1.000
_cell.length_c   1.000
_cell.angle_alpha   90.00
_cell.angle_beta   90.00
_cell.angle_gamma   90.00
#
_symmetry.space_group_name_H-M   'P 1'
#
loop_
_entity.id
_entity.type
_entity.pdbx_description
1 polymer ?
#
loop_
_entity_poly.entity_id
_entity_poly.type
_entity_poly.pdbx_seq_one_letter_code
_entity_poly.pdbx_strand_id
1 'polypeptide(L)'
;MFCVHQVDPATGEAEEDGVEDEYQLEDLEIVAADYMLKVGVSNFKNAWESMDPDNERIDEYGLGVKESLAETVTAVIDILGMQPCEVSPLSQF
;
A
#
# COMPACT_ATOMS: atom_id res chain seq x y z
N MET A 1 0.01 -26.68 2.88
CA MET A 1 -0.24 -27.98 2.25
C MET A 1 -1.47 -27.98 1.35
N PHE A 2 -1.30 -28.50 0.15
CA PHE A 2 -2.37 -28.87 -0.77
C PHE A 2 -2.14 -30.31 -1.25
N CYS A 3 -3.20 -31.01 -1.60
CA CYS A 3 -3.11 -32.38 -2.09
C CYS A 3 -2.95 -32.40 -3.62
N VAL A 4 -1.89 -33.03 -4.10
CA VAL A 4 -1.61 -33.22 -5.53
C VAL A 4 -2.14 -34.59 -5.95
N HIS A 5 -3.03 -34.59 -6.95
CA HIS A 5 -3.52 -35.80 -7.60
C HIS A 5 -2.97 -35.87 -9.02
N GLN A 6 -2.57 -37.07 -9.46
CA GLN A 6 -2.24 -37.28 -10.87
C GLN A 6 -3.53 -37.30 -11.70
N VAL A 7 -3.47 -36.70 -12.89
CA VAL A 7 -4.62 -36.61 -13.80
C VAL A 7 -4.19 -37.12 -15.17
N ASP A 8 -4.94 -38.07 -15.74
CA ASP A 8 -4.77 -38.49 -17.13
C ASP A 8 -5.18 -37.34 -18.07
N PRO A 9 -4.27 -36.80 -18.90
CA PRO A 9 -4.58 -35.67 -19.77
C PRO A 9 -5.53 -35.99 -20.93
N ALA A 10 -5.76 -37.26 -21.27
CA ALA A 10 -6.66 -37.68 -22.33
C ALA A 10 -8.12 -37.84 -21.85
N THR A 11 -8.32 -38.26 -20.60
CA THR A 11 -9.66 -38.51 -20.02
C THR A 11 -10.07 -37.44 -19.00
N GLY A 12 -9.10 -36.76 -18.39
CA GLY A 12 -9.32 -35.84 -17.28
C GLY A 12 -9.61 -36.53 -15.95
N GLU A 13 -9.46 -37.86 -15.88
CA GLU A 13 -9.68 -38.63 -14.65
C GLU A 13 -8.49 -38.47 -13.71
N ALA A 14 -8.78 -38.15 -12.44
CA ALA A 14 -7.79 -38.03 -11.38
C ALA A 14 -7.71 -39.32 -10.57
N GLU A 15 -6.51 -39.69 -10.13
CA GLU A 15 -6.33 -40.78 -9.18
C GLU A 15 -6.95 -40.44 -7.80
N GLU A 16 -7.57 -41.41 -7.14
CA GLU A 16 -8.19 -41.22 -5.82
C GLU A 16 -7.17 -40.90 -4.73
N ASP A 17 -5.98 -41.51 -4.81
CA ASP A 17 -4.90 -41.29 -3.86
C ASP A 17 -4.06 -40.07 -4.28
N GLY A 18 -3.85 -39.15 -3.34
CA GLY A 18 -3.05 -37.95 -3.54
C GLY A 18 -1.87 -37.84 -2.58
N VAL A 19 -0.96 -36.93 -2.88
CA VAL A 19 0.23 -36.65 -2.05
C VAL A 19 0.17 -35.21 -1.56
N GLU A 20 0.46 -35.02 -0.28
CA GLU A 20 0.52 -33.70 0.34
C GLU A 20 1.79 -32.94 -0.10
N ASP A 21 1.62 -31.71 -0.56
CA ASP A 21 2.69 -30.85 -1.09
C ASP A 21 2.51 -29.40 -0.64
N GLU A 22 3.58 -28.60 -0.73
CA GLU A 22 3.60 -27.19 -0.35
C GLU A 22 4.29 -26.33 -1.40
N TYR A 23 3.75 -25.13 -1.62
CA TYR A 23 4.32 -24.16 -2.53
C TYR A 23 4.72 -22.92 -1.73
N GLN A 24 6.01 -22.60 -1.75
CA GLN A 24 6.53 -21.43 -1.06
C GLN A 24 6.09 -20.16 -1.78
N LEU A 25 5.51 -19.23 -1.03
CA LEU A 25 5.10 -17.91 -1.52
C LEU A 25 6.11 -16.85 -1.09
N GLU A 26 6.09 -15.72 -1.78
CA GLU A 26 6.81 -14.52 -1.38
C GLU A 26 6.18 -13.91 -0.12
N ASP A 27 6.97 -13.11 0.60
CA ASP A 27 6.47 -12.38 1.76
C ASP A 27 5.42 -11.34 1.31
N LEU A 28 4.31 -11.30 2.04
CA LEU A 28 3.29 -10.26 1.88
C LEU A 28 3.48 -9.22 2.97
N GLU A 29 3.78 -7.99 2.57
CA GLU A 29 3.83 -6.87 3.50
C GLU A 29 2.48 -6.13 3.53
N ILE A 30 2.07 -5.75 4.73
CA ILE A 30 0.96 -4.81 4.94
C ILE A 30 1.57 -3.53 5.51
N VAL A 31 1.31 -2.41 4.84
CA VAL A 31 1.86 -1.09 5.16
C VAL A 31 0.74 -0.11 5.54
N ALA A 32 1.11 1.06 6.07
CA ALA A 32 0.15 2.08 6.46
C ALA A 32 -0.76 2.51 5.28
N ALA A 33 -0.20 2.56 4.08
CA ALA A 33 -0.92 2.89 2.86
C ALA A 33 -2.10 1.95 2.56
N ASP A 34 -2.06 0.68 2.99
CA ASP A 34 -3.15 -0.29 2.76
C ASP A 34 -4.41 0.05 3.57
N TYR A 35 -4.26 0.83 4.64
CA TYR A 35 -5.37 1.30 5.47
C TYR A 35 -5.90 2.68 5.05
N MET A 36 -5.31 3.29 4.02
CA MET A 36 -5.60 4.66 3.61
C MET A 36 -6.35 4.72 2.28
N LEU A 37 -7.49 5.43 2.27
CA LEU A 37 -8.20 5.74 1.03
C LEU A 37 -7.77 7.11 0.51
N LYS A 38 -7.36 7.17 -0.76
CA LYS A 38 -7.06 8.43 -1.44
C LYS A 38 -8.34 9.22 -1.68
N VAL A 39 -8.43 10.41 -1.08
CA VAL A 39 -9.57 11.32 -1.23
C VAL A 39 -9.06 12.69 -1.68
N GLY A 40 -9.67 13.24 -2.73
CA GLY A 40 -9.36 14.59 -3.19
C GLY A 40 -9.96 15.65 -2.28
N VAL A 41 -9.11 16.52 -1.74
CA VAL A 41 -9.52 17.69 -0.95
C VAL A 41 -9.14 18.95 -1.71
N SER A 42 -10.14 19.74 -2.09
CA SER A 42 -9.97 20.94 -2.94
C SER A 42 -9.66 22.21 -2.16
N ASN A 43 -10.03 22.28 -0.88
CA ASN A 43 -9.69 23.37 0.04
C ASN A 43 -9.18 22.74 1.34
N PHE A 44 -7.86 22.53 1.41
CA PHE A 44 -7.24 21.81 2.52
C PHE A 44 -7.46 22.54 3.85
N LYS A 45 -7.31 23.86 3.83
CA LYS A 45 -7.45 24.70 5.03
C LYS A 45 -8.83 24.58 5.65
N ASN A 46 -9.89 24.68 4.85
CA ASN A 46 -11.26 24.56 5.36
C ASN A 46 -11.53 23.16 5.93
N ALA A 47 -11.07 22.11 5.24
CA ALA A 47 -11.20 20.74 5.73
C ALA A 47 -10.48 20.55 7.07
N TRP A 48 -9.23 21.02 7.19
CA TRP A 48 -8.44 20.97 8.41
C TRP A 48 -9.11 21.69 9.58
N GLU A 49 -9.56 22.94 9.37
CA GLU A 49 -10.23 23.75 10.41
C GLU A 49 -11.58 23.15 10.87
N SER A 50 -12.19 22.27 10.06
CA SER A 50 -13.44 21.58 10.42
C SER A 50 -13.24 20.28 11.22
N MET A 51 -11.99 19.80 11.32
CA MET A 51 -11.68 18.60 12.09
C MET A 51 -11.58 18.91 13.59
N ASP A 52 -11.77 17.88 14.40
CA ASP A 52 -11.65 17.99 15.86
C ASP A 52 -10.18 18.19 16.27
N PRO A 53 -9.82 19.33 16.89
CA PRO A 53 -8.44 19.63 17.27
C PRO A 53 -7.91 18.74 18.40
N ASP A 54 -8.78 18.07 19.17
CA ASP A 54 -8.35 17.23 20.31
C ASP A 54 -7.47 16.05 19.87
N ASN A 55 -7.52 15.69 18.58
CA ASN A 55 -6.74 14.60 18.00
C ASN A 55 -5.56 15.08 17.14
N GLU A 56 -5.25 16.37 17.12
CA GLU A 56 -4.06 16.90 16.43
C GLU A 56 -2.79 16.42 17.13
N ARG A 57 -1.84 15.86 16.36
CA ARG A 57 -0.55 15.37 16.82
C ARG A 57 0.56 15.84 15.89
N ILE A 58 1.71 16.18 16.47
CA ILE A 58 2.89 16.66 15.76
C ILE A 58 4.08 15.86 16.26
N ASP A 59 4.82 15.27 15.33
CA ASP A 59 6.04 14.49 15.58
C ASP A 59 7.09 14.79 14.51
N GLU A 60 8.36 14.53 14.85
CA GLU A 60 9.50 14.71 13.96
C GLU A 60 10.06 13.35 13.51
N TYR A 61 10.31 13.21 12.21
CA TYR A 61 10.79 11.96 11.61
C TYR A 61 12.00 12.20 10.70
N GLY A 62 12.97 11.29 10.76
CA GLY A 62 14.06 11.22 9.79
C GLY A 62 13.70 10.29 8.63
N LEU A 63 13.70 10.82 7.40
CA LEU A 63 13.37 10.05 6.18
C LEU A 63 14.60 9.42 5.49
N GLY A 64 15.75 9.42 6.16
CA GLY A 64 17.03 9.01 5.59
C GLY A 64 17.63 10.06 4.64
N VAL A 65 18.68 9.66 3.92
CA VAL A 65 19.32 10.52 2.91
C VAL A 65 18.44 10.56 1.66
N LYS A 66 18.05 11.76 1.24
CA LYS A 66 17.31 12.03 0.01
C LYS A 66 18.09 13.01 -0.85
N GLU A 67 18.06 12.82 -2.16
CA GLU A 67 18.83 13.62 -3.12
C GLU A 67 18.17 14.97 -3.41
N SER A 68 16.85 15.08 -3.17
CA SER A 68 16.11 16.32 -3.36
C SER A 68 14.85 16.42 -2.50
N LEU A 69 14.33 17.64 -2.39
CA LEU A 69 13.02 17.88 -1.77
C LEU A 69 11.89 17.17 -2.53
N ALA A 70 11.98 17.12 -3.86
CA ALA A 70 10.99 16.43 -4.69
C ALA A 70 10.94 14.94 -4.36
N GLU A 71 12.10 14.27 -4.26
CA GLU A 71 12.19 12.87 -3.86
C GLU A 71 11.66 12.65 -2.44
N THR A 72 11.96 13.59 -1.52
CA THR A 72 11.48 13.53 -0.14
C THR A 72 9.96 13.58 -0.07
N VAL A 73 9.34 14.49 -0.81
CA VAL A 73 7.88 14.63 -0.85
C VAL A 73 7.23 13.40 -1.49
N THR A 74 7.78 12.89 -2.59
CA THR A 74 7.30 11.64 -3.22
C THR A 74 7.37 10.48 -2.24
N ALA A 75 8.48 10.33 -1.51
CA ALA A 75 8.61 9.27 -0.52
C ALA A 75 7.55 9.37 0.59
N VAL A 76 7.22 10.56 1.09
CA VAL A 76 6.16 10.75 2.09
C VAL A 76 4.78 10.37 1.53
N ILE A 77 4.50 10.75 0.28
CA ILE A 77 3.24 10.40 -0.39
C ILE A 77 3.09 8.88 -0.49
N ASP A 78 4.17 8.19 -0.88
CA ASP A 78 4.17 6.74 -1.06
C ASP A 78 4.03 5.99 0.28
N ILE A 79 4.76 6.42 1.31
CA ILE A 79 4.71 5.82 2.65
C ILE A 79 3.30 5.93 3.26
N LEU A 80 2.67 7.10 3.13
CA LEU A 80 1.35 7.34 3.69
C LEU A 80 0.21 6.82 2.81
N GLY A 81 0.45 6.61 1.52
CA GLY A 81 -0.59 6.21 0.56
C GLY A 81 -1.67 7.28 0.35
N MET A 82 -1.41 8.53 0.72
CA MET A 82 -2.39 9.62 0.68
C MET A 82 -2.36 10.37 -0.66
N GLN A 83 -3.42 11.15 -0.92
CA GLN A 83 -3.44 12.06 -2.05
C GLN A 83 -2.93 13.44 -1.62
N PRO A 84 -1.95 14.03 -2.31
CA PRO A 84 -1.59 15.44 -2.13
C PRO A 84 -2.81 16.34 -2.36
N CYS A 85 -3.05 17.25 -1.42
CA CYS A 85 -4.10 18.26 -1.55
C CYS A 85 -3.60 19.44 -2.38
N GLU A 86 -4.52 20.07 -3.11
CA GLU A 86 -4.25 21.23 -3.98
C GLU A 86 -3.05 21.01 -4.94
N VAL A 87 -2.71 22.03 -5.72
CA VAL A 87 -1.53 22.03 -6.60
C VAL A 87 -0.31 22.17 -5.71
N SER A 88 0.06 21.10 -5.00
CA SER A 88 1.35 21.05 -4.30
C SER A 88 2.46 21.30 -5.35
N PRO A 89 3.54 22.04 -5.03
CA PRO A 89 4.50 22.59 -6.00
C PRO A 89 5.15 21.62 -7.00
N LEU A 90 4.93 20.31 -6.84
CA LEU A 90 5.45 19.26 -7.70
C LEU A 90 4.64 19.02 -8.97
N SER A 91 3.42 19.54 -9.09
CA SER A 91 2.69 19.39 -10.36
C SER A 91 3.16 20.35 -11.47
N GLN A 92 4.26 21.09 -11.25
CA GLN A 92 4.88 22.01 -12.20
C GLN A 92 6.30 21.61 -12.61
N PHE A 93 6.78 20.44 -12.17
CA PHE A 93 8.08 19.88 -12.56
C PHE A 93 7.92 18.52 -13.23
#